data_AF-A0A1U7P4R8-F1
#
_entry.id   AF-A0A1U7P4R8-F1
#
_cell.length_a   1.000
_cell.length_b   1.000
_cell.length_c   1.000
_cell.angle_alpha   90.00
_cell.angle_beta   90.00
_cell.angle_gamma   90.00
#
_symmetry.space_group_name_H-M   'P 1'
#
loop_
_entity.id
_entity.type
_entity.pdbx_description
1 polymer ?
#
loop_
_entity_poly.entity_id
_entity_poly.type
_entity_poly.pdbx_seq_one_letter_code
_entity_poly.pdbx_strand_id
1 'polypeptide(L)'
;MIFSLAPTTESYDVLRLTSETAQWEFGCHRVLFGVRVVANRVGGGVYAVNYCAGADPVRIGVLRSLVQQILEGLPESVSEGEVLALMPRWTVRPMHNDPVCFEALVLLARQATAKAGAA
;
A
#
# COMPACT_ATOMS: atom_id res chain seq x y z
N MET A 1 -5.25 5.61 -9.95
CA MET A 1 -3.91 5.35 -10.52
C MET A 1 -3.79 3.88 -10.81
N ILE A 2 -3.36 3.44 -11.99
CA ILE A 2 -3.33 2.01 -12.33
C ILE A 2 -1.90 1.50 -12.17
N PHE A 3 -1.72 0.33 -11.53
CA PHE A 3 -0.40 -0.24 -11.25
C PHE A 3 -0.10 -1.44 -12.14
N SER A 4 1.14 -1.53 -12.61
CA SER A 4 1.67 -2.68 -13.34
C SER A 4 2.96 -3.19 -12.71
N LEU A 5 3.32 -4.46 -12.97
CA LEU A 5 4.54 -5.06 -12.45
C LEU A 5 5.77 -4.34 -13.00
N ALA A 6 6.74 -4.09 -12.12
CA ALA A 6 8.02 -3.49 -12.46
C ALA A 6 9.18 -4.35 -11.93
N PRO A 7 10.41 -4.22 -12.48
CA PRO A 7 11.58 -4.85 -11.90
C PRO A 7 11.77 -4.45 -10.43
N THR A 8 12.10 -5.43 -9.59
CA THR A 8 12.35 -5.22 -8.16
C THR A 8 13.56 -4.31 -7.92
N THR A 9 13.61 -3.70 -6.74
CA THR A 9 14.72 -2.87 -6.27
C THR A 9 15.08 -3.27 -4.84
N GLU A 10 16.14 -2.70 -4.27
CA GLU A 10 16.49 -2.95 -2.86
C GLU A 10 15.36 -2.56 -1.89
N SER A 11 14.62 -1.49 -2.21
CA SER A 11 13.47 -1.01 -1.43
C SER A 11 12.20 -1.85 -1.64
N TYR A 12 12.20 -2.76 -2.62
CA TYR A 12 11.05 -3.58 -3.05
C TYR A 12 11.54 -4.95 -3.52
N ASP A 13 12.22 -5.70 -2.64
CA ASP A 13 12.92 -6.95 -2.97
C ASP A 13 12.01 -8.17 -3.16
N VAL A 14 10.71 -8.04 -2.84
CA VAL A 14 9.71 -9.12 -3.00
C VAL A 14 8.83 -8.86 -4.21
N LEU A 15 8.29 -7.64 -4.31
CA LEU A 15 7.33 -7.25 -5.34
C LEU A 15 7.40 -5.74 -5.51
N ARG A 16 7.47 -5.28 -6.75
CA ARG A 16 7.36 -3.86 -7.10
C ARG A 16 6.32 -3.69 -8.19
N LEU A 17 5.45 -2.72 -7.99
CA LEU A 17 4.53 -2.21 -8.98
C LEU A 17 4.75 -0.72 -9.13
N THR A 18 4.57 -0.20 -10.34
CA THR A 18 4.63 1.22 -10.65
C THR A 18 3.34 1.68 -11.30
N SER A 19 2.93 2.91 -11.01
CA SER A 19 1.78 3.50 -11.70
C SER A 19 2.06 3.70 -13.19
N GLU A 20 1.02 3.87 -14.00
CA GLU A 20 1.13 4.06 -15.46
C GLU A 20 2.04 5.23 -15.84
N THR A 21 2.01 6.34 -15.08
CA THR A 21 2.89 7.49 -15.33
C THR A 21 4.25 7.39 -14.62
N ALA A 22 4.56 6.24 -14.01
CA ALA A 22 5.77 5.99 -13.23
C ALA A 22 6.01 7.01 -12.10
N GLN A 23 4.93 7.59 -11.57
CA GLN A 23 4.97 8.57 -10.50
C GLN A 23 4.95 7.94 -9.11
N TRP A 24 4.26 6.80 -8.99
CA TRP A 24 4.10 6.06 -7.74
C TRP A 24 4.70 4.66 -7.88
N GLU A 25 5.30 4.19 -6.80
CA GLU A 25 5.66 2.79 -6.63
C GLU A 25 5.03 2.22 -5.36
N PHE A 26 4.71 0.94 -5.42
CA PHE A 26 4.02 0.20 -4.39
C PHE A 26 4.47 -1.25 -4.43
N GLY A 27 4.48 -1.93 -3.29
CA GLY A 27 4.75 -3.36 -3.27
C GLY A 27 5.18 -3.86 -1.91
N CYS A 28 6.07 -4.84 -1.94
CA CYS A 28 6.49 -5.59 -0.77
C CYS A 28 8.01 -5.58 -0.63
N HIS A 29 8.49 -5.41 0.60
CA HIS A 29 9.90 -5.61 0.94
C HIS A 29 10.06 -6.43 2.22
N ARG A 30 11.12 -7.22 2.28
CA ARG A 30 11.45 -8.06 3.45
C ARG A 30 12.00 -7.20 4.59
N VAL A 31 11.69 -7.65 5.80
CA VAL A 31 12.29 -7.19 7.06
C VAL A 31 12.64 -8.41 7.91
N LEU A 32 13.38 -8.21 9.00
CA LEU A 32 13.92 -9.29 9.84
C LEU A 32 12.89 -10.36 10.25
N PHE A 33 11.62 -9.98 10.46
CA PHE A 33 10.55 -10.88 10.93
C PHE A 33 9.31 -10.91 10.01
N GLY A 34 9.48 -10.67 8.72
CA GLY A 34 8.39 -10.80 7.76
C GLY A 34 8.49 -9.83 6.59
N VAL A 35 7.34 -9.37 6.11
CA VAL A 35 7.22 -8.48 4.96
C VAL A 35 6.50 -7.21 5.35
N ARG A 36 6.87 -6.10 4.72
CA ARG A 36 6.10 -4.86 4.76
C ARG A 36 5.47 -4.58 3.42
N VAL A 37 4.28 -4.02 3.46
CA VAL A 37 3.58 -3.44 2.31
C VAL A 37 3.84 -1.94 2.35
N VAL A 38 4.48 -1.42 1.31
CA VAL A 38 4.94 -0.03 1.26
C VAL A 38 4.57 0.67 -0.04
N ALA A 39 4.44 1.99 0.01
CA ALA A 39 4.22 2.84 -1.15
C ALA A 39 4.83 4.23 -0.95
N ASN A 40 5.30 4.83 -2.04
CA ASN A 40 5.85 6.19 -2.11
C ASN A 40 5.93 6.66 -3.56
N ARG A 41 6.38 7.91 -3.78
CA ARG A 41 6.79 8.35 -5.11
C ARG A 41 8.01 7.58 -5.57
N VAL A 42 8.09 7.31 -6.88
CA VAL A 42 9.25 6.65 -7.48
C VAL A 42 10.53 7.43 -7.15
N GLY A 43 11.51 6.74 -6.56
CA GLY A 43 12.78 7.36 -6.15
C GLY A 43 12.68 8.21 -4.88
N GLY A 44 11.52 8.22 -4.20
CA GLY A 44 11.34 8.88 -2.91
C GLY A 44 12.07 8.14 -1.79
N GLY A 45 12.57 8.87 -0.79
CA GLY A 45 13.26 8.29 0.37
C GLY A 45 12.36 7.98 1.56
N VAL A 46 11.09 8.37 1.51
CA VAL A 46 10.15 8.26 2.64
C VAL A 46 8.88 7.57 2.18
N TYR A 47 8.48 6.53 2.91
CA TYR A 47 7.26 5.80 2.64
C TYR A 47 6.01 6.56 3.09
N ALA A 48 5.13 6.89 2.14
CA ALA A 48 3.79 7.40 2.44
C ALA A 48 2.89 6.30 3.04
N VAL A 49 3.12 5.04 2.64
CA VAL A 49 2.48 3.85 3.21
C VAL A 49 3.54 2.92 3.73
N ASN A 50 3.43 2.48 4.99
CA ASN A 50 4.39 1.56 5.60
C ASN A 50 3.73 0.65 6.63
N TYR A 51 3.22 -0.49 6.17
CA TYR A 51 2.49 -1.44 7.01
C TYR A 51 3.25 -2.75 7.18
N CYS A 52 3.36 -3.23 8.43
CA CYS A 52 3.96 -4.52 8.73
C CYS A 52 2.94 -5.64 8.51
N ALA A 53 3.15 -6.51 7.53
CA ALA A 53 2.22 -7.61 7.21
C ALA A 53 2.47 -8.87 8.07
N GLY A 54 3.68 -9.05 8.57
CA GLY A 54 4.15 -10.29 9.19
C GLY A 54 4.69 -11.28 8.15
N ALA A 55 4.76 -12.56 8.48
CA ALA A 55 5.35 -13.60 7.64
C ALA A 55 4.31 -14.50 6.94
N ASP A 56 3.03 -14.37 7.28
CA ASP A 56 1.96 -15.19 6.71
C ASP A 56 1.61 -14.72 5.27
N PRO A 57 1.76 -15.57 4.24
CA PRO A 57 1.53 -15.17 2.84
C PRO A 57 0.10 -14.70 2.55
N VAL A 58 -0.90 -15.29 3.20
CA VAL A 58 -2.31 -14.92 3.01
C VAL A 58 -2.55 -13.51 3.54
N ARG A 59 -2.05 -13.22 4.75
CA ARG A 59 -2.15 -11.89 5.38
C ARG A 59 -1.40 -10.83 4.59
N ILE A 60 -0.23 -11.16 4.03
CA ILE A 60 0.51 -10.29 3.11
C ILE A 60 -0.34 -9.97 1.88
N GLY A 61 -0.92 -10.99 1.24
CA GLY A 61 -1.76 -10.83 0.05
C GLY A 61 -2.99 -9.95 0.30
N VAL A 62 -3.68 -10.16 1.43
CA VAL A 62 -4.84 -9.34 1.82
C VAL A 62 -4.46 -7.89 2.05
N LEU A 63 -3.43 -7.63 2.87
CA LEU A 63 -2.99 -6.25 3.15
C LEU A 63 -2.53 -5.54 1.87
N ARG A 64 -1.77 -6.23 1.01
CA ARG A 64 -1.36 -5.70 -0.30
C ARG A 64 -2.59 -5.33 -1.14
N SER A 65 -3.58 -6.24 -1.23
CA SER A 65 -4.80 -5.99 -2.00
C SER A 65 -5.58 -4.76 -1.51
N LEU A 66 -5.69 -4.59 -0.18
CA LEU A 66 -6.36 -3.42 0.40
C LEU A 66 -5.64 -2.12 0.05
N VAL A 67 -4.31 -2.08 0.25
CA VAL A 67 -3.52 -0.89 -0.08
C VAL A 67 -3.58 -0.57 -1.57
N GLN A 68 -3.49 -1.59 -2.42
CA GLN A 68 -3.61 -1.43 -3.87
C GLN A 68 -4.95 -0.82 -4.26
N GLN A 69 -6.07 -1.35 -3.78
CA GLN A 69 -7.42 -0.81 -4.07
C GLN A 69 -7.56 0.66 -3.66
N ILE A 70 -7.03 1.02 -2.48
CA ILE A 70 -7.07 2.41 -2.00
C ILE A 70 -6.27 3.32 -2.93
N LEU A 71 -5.02 2.95 -3.22
CA LEU A 71 -4.16 3.74 -4.11
C LEU A 71 -4.80 3.85 -5.50
N GLU A 72 -5.34 2.75 -6.04
CA GLU A 72 -5.96 2.75 -7.37
C GLU A 72 -7.13 3.72 -7.50
N GLY A 73 -7.88 3.96 -6.42
CA GLY A 73 -8.95 4.95 -6.36
C GLY A 73 -8.50 6.43 -6.28
N LEU A 74 -7.20 6.71 -6.21
CA LEU A 74 -6.65 8.08 -6.13
C LEU A 74 -6.08 8.55 -7.48
N PRO A 75 -6.12 9.87 -7.77
CA PRO A 75 -5.43 10.43 -8.94
C PRO A 75 -3.91 10.36 -8.76
N GLU A 76 -3.13 10.19 -9.83
CA GLU A 76 -1.65 10.15 -9.74
C GLU A 76 -1.03 11.46 -9.28
N SER A 77 -1.74 12.58 -9.46
CA SER A 77 -1.34 13.90 -8.98
C SER A 77 -1.35 14.04 -7.45
N VAL A 78 -1.96 13.12 -6.70
CA VAL A 78 -2.01 13.16 -5.23
C VAL A 78 -0.60 13.21 -4.63
N SER A 79 -0.36 14.08 -3.67
CA SER A 79 0.93 14.20 -2.99
C SER A 79 1.17 13.07 -1.98
N GLU A 80 2.44 12.85 -1.59
CA GLU A 80 2.77 11.90 -0.53
C GLU A 80 2.12 12.24 0.80
N GLY A 81 2.04 13.53 1.14
CA GLY A 81 1.41 14.01 2.36
C GLY A 81 -0.09 13.72 2.39
N GLU A 82 -0.78 13.87 1.26
CA GLU A 82 -2.20 13.53 1.14
C GLU A 82 -2.44 12.02 1.29
N VAL A 83 -1.60 11.18 0.67
CA VAL A 83 -1.69 9.72 0.87
C VAL A 83 -1.42 9.34 2.32
N LEU A 84 -0.38 9.90 2.93
CA LEU A 84 -0.03 9.65 4.33
C LEU A 84 -1.15 10.08 5.30
N ALA A 85 -1.80 11.22 5.02
CA ALA A 85 -2.90 11.74 5.84
C ALA A 85 -4.18 10.90 5.70
N LEU A 86 -4.43 10.35 4.51
CA LEU A 86 -5.57 9.49 4.22
C LEU A 86 -5.45 8.11 4.88
N MET A 87 -4.23 7.57 4.94
CA MET A 87 -3.97 6.19 5.35
C MET A 87 -4.08 6.00 6.88
N PRO A 88 -4.83 4.97 7.36
CA PRO A 88 -4.94 4.69 8.78
C PRO A 88 -3.59 4.46 9.47
N ARG A 89 -3.41 5.00 10.67
CA ARG A 89 -2.17 4.76 11.44
C ARG A 89 -2.33 3.52 12.30
N TRP A 90 -1.35 2.64 12.23
CA TRP A 90 -1.27 1.47 13.10
C TRP A 90 -0.64 1.82 14.44
N THR A 91 -1.05 1.09 15.47
CA THR A 91 -0.55 1.14 16.84
C THR A 91 0.06 -0.18 17.27
N VAL A 92 -0.40 -1.29 16.66
CA VAL A 92 0.13 -2.64 16.88
C VAL A 92 0.68 -3.20 15.57
N ARG A 93 1.80 -3.93 15.66
CA ARG A 93 2.40 -4.65 14.53
C ARG A 93 2.47 -6.14 14.85
N PRO A 94 2.39 -7.02 13.85
CA PRO A 94 1.93 -6.78 12.47
C PRO A 94 0.45 -6.34 12.41
N MET A 95 0.03 -5.79 11.27
CA MET A 95 -1.28 -5.14 11.05
C MET A 95 -2.49 -5.99 11.44
N HIS A 96 -2.40 -7.32 11.29
CA HIS A 96 -3.51 -8.21 11.64
C HIS A 96 -3.75 -8.30 13.17
N ASN A 97 -2.81 -7.82 13.99
CA ASN A 97 -2.99 -7.66 15.44
C ASN A 97 -3.56 -6.29 15.80
N ASP A 98 -3.79 -5.40 14.83
CA ASP A 98 -4.42 -4.09 14.99
C ASP A 98 -5.80 -4.07 14.31
N PRO A 99 -6.84 -4.62 14.97
CA PRO A 99 -8.16 -4.75 14.36
C PRO A 99 -8.75 -3.39 13.97
N VAL A 100 -8.53 -2.35 14.78
CA VAL A 100 -9.05 -1.00 14.51
C VAL A 100 -8.45 -0.42 13.24
N CYS A 101 -7.12 -0.49 13.10
CA CYS A 101 -6.45 -0.02 11.89
C CYS A 101 -6.82 -0.85 10.66
N PHE A 102 -6.92 -2.17 10.82
CA PHE A 102 -7.26 -3.07 9.73
C PHE A 102 -8.69 -2.86 9.23
N GLU A 103 -9.67 -2.70 10.12
CA GLU A 103 -11.06 -2.38 9.76
C GLU A 103 -11.16 -1.04 9.04
N ALA A 104 -10.42 -0.02 9.50
CA ALA A 104 -10.37 1.27 8.82
C ALA A 104 -9.81 1.16 7.40
N LEU A 105 -8.78 0.33 7.18
CA LEU A 105 -8.26 0.04 5.84
C LEU A 105 -9.30 -0.66 4.96
N VAL A 106 -10.03 -1.64 5.49
CA VAL A 106 -11.09 -2.34 4.75
C VAL A 106 -12.20 -1.38 4.33
N LEU A 107 -12.64 -0.49 5.22
CA LEU A 107 -13.63 0.54 4.93
C LEU A 107 -13.14 1.49 3.83
N LEU A 108 -11.92 1.97 3.94
CA LEU A 108 -11.32 2.88 2.96
C LEU A 108 -11.17 2.22 1.58
N ALA A 109 -10.74 0.96 1.52
CA ALA A 109 -10.64 0.20 0.28
C ALA A 109 -12.01 0.03 -0.40
N ARG A 110 -13.07 -0.30 0.37
CA ARG A 110 -14.44 -0.38 -0.17
C ARG A 110 -14.92 0.93 -0.77
N GLN A 111 -14.61 2.05 -0.12
CA GLN A 111 -14.97 3.38 -0.62
C GLN A 111 -14.23 3.73 -1.91
N ALA A 112 -12.96 3.35 -2.04
CA ALA A 112 -12.18 3.56 -3.25
C ALA A 112 -12.77 2.78 -4.45
N THR A 113 -13.10 1.50 -4.26
CA THR A 113 -13.69 0.66 -5.31
C THR A 113 -15.09 1.13 -5.73
N ALA A 114 -15.92 1.58 -4.78
CA ALA A 114 -17.25 2.11 -5.09
C ALA A 114 -17.20 3.35 -5.99
N LYS A 115 -16.19 4.22 -5.81
CA LYS A 115 -15.97 5.38 -6.68
C LYS A 115 -15.53 4.98 -8.08
N ALA A 116 -14.66 3.97 -8.20
CA ALA A 116 -14.16 3.50 -9.49
C ALA A 116 -15.26 2.87 -10.37
N GLY A 117 -16.29 2.26 -9.77
CA GLY A 117 -17.42 1.69 -10.52
C GLY A 117 -18.55 2.67 -10.85
N ALA A 118 -18.50 3.90 -10.34
CA ALA A 118 -19.51 4.94 -10.56
C ALA A 118 -19.09 6.00 -11.59
N ALA A 119 -17.85 5.93 -12.09
CA ALA A 119 -17.28 6.79 -13.13
C ALA A 119 -17.30 6.08 -14.49
#